data_AF-A0A084JFP4-F1
#
_entry.id   AF-A0A084JFP4-F1
#
_cell.length_a   1.000
_cell.length_b   1.000
_cell.length_c   1.000
_cell.angle_alpha   90.00
_cell.angle_beta   90.00
_cell.angle_gamma   90.00
#
_symmetry.space_group_name_H-M   'P 1'
#
loop_
_entity.id
_entity.type
_entity.pdbx_description
1 polymer ?
#
loop_
_entity_poly.entity_id
_entity_poly.type
_entity_poly.pdbx_seq_one_letter_code
_entity_poly.pdbx_strand_id
1 'polypeptide(L)'
;MKFITEDDLRILFRREPFTFYDLPAGTRLTPGARQFLVDKKIPISDDPMMVKRNLVKPAEKKEEAPEKELCQDLFLLKKKTLQAQFLEVGLELLSRDVLLAEQVFDLERKLSNLKKEGREEEMGFKPCTGFHEDNMQEPFEDCFEITGFHAQSEKGKEILLLHRLRCSTRELAAEAGSENLNPVINRLSQMICLEYGGKTCQRK
;
A
#
# COMPACT_ATOMS: atom_id res chain seq x y z
N MET A 1 25.38 -33.14 12.82
CA MET A 1 25.72 -31.82 12.24
C MET A 1 24.79 -31.56 11.08
N LYS A 2 24.13 -30.40 11.01
CA LYS A 2 23.22 -30.07 9.91
C LYS A 2 23.98 -29.31 8.83
N PHE A 3 23.77 -29.69 7.58
CA PHE A 3 24.36 -29.02 6.43
C PHE A 3 23.29 -28.15 5.77
N ILE A 4 23.67 -26.92 5.44
CA ILE A 4 22.82 -26.01 4.67
C ILE A 4 23.25 -26.13 3.23
N THR A 5 22.31 -26.57 2.39
CA THR A 5 22.55 -26.78 0.97
C THR A 5 22.18 -25.53 0.17
N GLU A 6 22.62 -25.50 -1.09
CA GLU A 6 22.26 -24.42 -2.00
C GLU A 6 20.74 -24.33 -2.21
N ASP A 7 20.05 -25.47 -2.31
CA ASP A 7 18.60 -25.48 -2.52
C ASP A 7 17.84 -24.92 -1.32
N ASP A 8 18.33 -25.14 -0.09
CA ASP A 8 17.78 -24.52 1.11
C ASP A 8 17.87 -22.99 1.03
N LEU A 9 19.03 -22.46 0.62
CA LEU A 9 19.23 -21.02 0.44
C LEU A 9 18.40 -20.45 -0.71
N ARG A 10 18.25 -21.18 -1.82
CA ARG A 10 17.39 -20.77 -2.94
C ARG A 10 15.92 -20.72 -2.53
N ILE A 11 15.44 -21.68 -1.74
CA ILE A 11 14.06 -21.70 -1.23
C ILE A 11 13.85 -20.50 -0.30
N LEU A 12 14.78 -20.23 0.61
CA LEU A 12 14.72 -19.06 1.49
C LEU A 12 14.73 -17.76 0.69
N PHE A 13 15.66 -17.63 -0.26
CA PHE A 13 15.82 -16.44 -1.09
C PHE A 13 14.63 -16.17 -2.04
N ARG A 14 13.94 -17.23 -2.48
CA ARG A 14 12.70 -17.12 -3.27
C ARG A 14 11.50 -16.70 -2.43
N ARG A 15 11.46 -17.08 -1.16
CA ARG A 15 10.39 -16.69 -0.24
C ARG A 15 10.56 -15.25 0.21
N GLU A 16 11.77 -14.89 0.60
CA GLU A 16 12.14 -13.56 1.04
C GLU A 16 13.61 -13.32 0.67
N PRO A 17 13.90 -12.42 -0.28
CA PRO A 17 15.27 -12.05 -0.59
C PRO A 17 15.97 -11.49 0.65
N PHE A 18 17.19 -11.94 0.91
CA PHE A 18 17.98 -11.47 2.05
C PHE A 18 19.33 -10.94 1.57
N THR A 19 19.76 -9.83 2.17
CA THR A 19 21.03 -9.15 1.89
C THR A 19 22.14 -9.56 2.85
N PHE A 20 21.81 -10.40 3.84
CA PHE A 20 22.71 -10.87 4.87
C PHE A 20 22.32 -12.28 5.29
N TYR A 21 23.29 -13.17 5.57
CA TYR A 21 23.00 -14.52 6.03
C TYR A 21 23.72 -14.84 7.34
N ASP A 22 22.94 -14.94 8.42
CA ASP A 22 23.41 -15.42 9.72
C ASP A 22 23.49 -16.95 9.71
N LEU A 23 24.70 -17.50 9.91
CA LEU A 23 24.90 -18.95 9.97
C LEU A 23 24.46 -19.48 11.35
N PRO A 24 23.41 -20.32 11.46
CA PRO A 24 22.96 -20.81 12.77
C PRO A 24 24.03 -21.68 13.44
N ALA A 25 24.18 -21.52 14.76
CA ALA A 25 25.15 -22.27 15.55
C ALA A 25 24.99 -23.80 15.36
N GLY A 26 26.09 -24.50 15.09
CA GLY A 26 26.10 -25.95 14.86
C GLY A 26 25.74 -26.41 13.44
N THR A 27 25.64 -25.48 12.49
CA THR A 27 25.41 -25.77 11.06
C THR A 27 26.66 -25.51 10.22
N ARG A 28 26.78 -26.18 9.07
CA ARG A 28 27.86 -25.96 8.10
C ARG A 28 27.28 -25.77 6.70
N LEU A 29 27.80 -24.79 5.97
CA LEU A 29 27.47 -24.60 4.56
C LEU A 29 28.18 -25.64 3.69
N THR A 30 27.45 -26.22 2.73
CA THR A 30 28.07 -27.00 1.65
C THR A 30 28.83 -26.07 0.69
N PRO A 31 29.77 -26.60 -0.13
CA PRO A 31 30.45 -25.79 -1.15
C PRO A 31 29.49 -25.07 -2.10
N GLY A 32 28.40 -25.73 -2.52
CA GLY A 32 27.36 -25.11 -3.36
C GLY A 32 26.62 -23.98 -2.66
N ALA A 33 26.29 -24.14 -1.37
CA ALA A 33 25.64 -23.10 -0.58
C ALA A 33 26.55 -21.86 -0.41
N ARG A 34 27.86 -22.07 -0.22
CA ARG A 34 28.83 -20.96 -0.18
C ARG A 34 28.93 -20.24 -1.51
N GLN A 35 29.02 -20.98 -2.61
CA GLN A 35 29.10 -20.40 -3.94
C GLN A 35 27.86 -19.54 -4.24
N PHE A 36 26.67 -20.02 -3.87
CA PHE A 36 25.43 -19.27 -4.03
C PHE A 36 25.44 -17.92 -3.29
N LEU A 37 25.93 -17.89 -2.04
CA LEU A 37 26.05 -16.65 -1.26
C LEU A 37 27.10 -15.70 -1.87
N VAL A 38 28.22 -16.22 -2.37
CA VAL A 38 29.25 -15.44 -3.08
C VAL A 38 28.72 -14.84 -4.38
N ASP A 39 28.04 -15.65 -5.21
CA ASP A 39 27.45 -15.23 -6.48
C ASP A 39 26.38 -14.14 -6.27
N LYS A 40 25.64 -14.21 -5.17
CA LYS A 40 24.63 -13.23 -4.76
C LYS A 40 25.19 -12.05 -3.96
N LYS A 41 26.51 -12.01 -3.72
CA LYS A 41 27.20 -10.99 -2.91
C LYS A 41 26.61 -10.82 -1.49
N ILE A 42 26.14 -11.92 -0.89
CA ILE A 42 25.57 -11.95 0.45
C ILE A 42 26.69 -12.22 1.46
N PRO A 43 27.04 -11.27 2.35
CA PRO A 43 28.04 -11.49 3.40
C PRO A 43 27.52 -12.48 4.45
N ILE A 44 28.46 -13.25 5.02
CA ILE A 44 28.22 -14.25 6.07
C ILE A 44 28.94 -13.76 7.33
N SER A 45 28.25 -13.65 8.46
CA SER A 45 28.92 -13.46 9.77
C SER A 45 29.48 -14.81 10.22
N ASP A 46 30.73 -14.78 10.69
CA ASP A 46 31.56 -15.90 11.14
C ASP A 46 32.21 -16.77 10.04
N ASP A 47 33.16 -16.18 9.32
CA ASP A 47 34.24 -16.93 8.68
C ASP A 47 35.50 -16.93 9.58
N PRO A 48 35.95 -18.08 10.12
CA PRO A 48 37.14 -18.16 10.97
C PRO A 48 38.49 -17.90 10.26
N MET A 49 38.54 -17.49 8.98
CA MET A 49 39.80 -17.32 8.23
C MET A 49 40.15 -15.90 7.75
N MET A 50 39.58 -14.83 8.33
CA MET A 50 40.07 -13.46 8.06
C MET A 50 40.36 -12.65 9.33
N VAL A 51 41.21 -13.19 10.20
CA VAL A 51 41.84 -12.43 11.29
C VAL A 51 43.19 -11.88 10.82
N LYS A 52 43.20 -10.61 10.38
CA LYS A 52 44.24 -9.57 10.61
C LYS A 52 44.30 -8.56 9.47
N ARG A 53 43.65 -7.41 9.68
CA ARG A 53 44.28 -6.08 9.63
C ARG A 53 43.29 -5.06 10.20
N ASN A 54 43.54 -4.67 11.45
CA ASN A 54 43.01 -3.44 12.02
C ASN A 54 43.56 -2.25 11.23
N LEU A 55 42.74 -1.22 10.98
CA LEU A 55 43.01 0.18 11.33
C LEU A 55 41.86 1.08 10.81
N VAL A 56 41.20 1.75 11.77
CA VAL A 56 40.70 3.14 11.70
C VAL A 56 39.55 3.48 10.73
N LYS A 57 38.39 3.86 11.32
CA LYS A 57 37.34 4.65 10.66
C LYS A 57 37.90 6.03 10.26
N PRO A 58 37.53 6.56 9.09
CA PRO A 58 36.55 7.65 9.12
C PRO A 58 35.37 7.42 8.17
N ALA A 59 34.30 8.14 8.45
CA ALA A 59 33.02 8.12 7.76
C ALA A 59 33.16 8.25 6.24
N GLU A 60 32.44 7.41 5.49
CA GLU A 60 31.83 7.76 4.21
C GLU A 60 30.77 6.73 3.81
N LYS A 61 29.54 7.22 3.74
CA LYS A 61 28.42 6.82 2.86
C LYS A 61 28.43 5.36 2.37
N LYS A 62 27.70 4.49 3.07
CA LYS A 62 27.10 3.33 2.40
C LYS A 62 25.77 3.79 1.81
N GLU A 63 25.82 4.00 0.50
CA GLU A 63 24.68 4.17 -0.40
C GLU A 63 23.67 3.06 -0.13
N GLU A 64 22.49 3.46 0.36
CA GLU A 64 21.28 2.66 0.28
C GLU A 64 20.76 2.70 -1.17
N ALA A 65 20.75 1.56 -1.87
CA ALA A 65 19.78 1.22 -2.93
C ALA A 65 20.03 -0.23 -3.44
N PRO A 66 19.01 -1.05 -3.79
CA PRO A 66 17.71 -0.65 -4.34
C PRO A 66 16.47 -1.42 -3.82
N GLU A 67 16.44 -1.92 -2.58
CA GLU A 67 15.20 -2.59 -2.08
C GLU A 67 14.03 -1.60 -1.89
N LYS A 68 14.32 -0.34 -1.52
CA LYS A 68 13.30 0.73 -1.43
C LYS A 68 12.80 1.20 -2.80
N GLU A 69 13.64 1.16 -3.85
CA GLU A 69 13.27 1.68 -5.19
C GLU A 69 12.21 0.81 -5.87
N LEU A 70 12.36 -0.52 -5.86
CA LEU A 70 11.35 -1.45 -6.41
C LEU A 70 9.99 -1.34 -5.70
N CYS A 71 9.99 -1.15 -4.39
CA CYS A 71 8.77 -0.96 -3.59
C CYS A 71 8.08 0.38 -3.90
N GLN A 72 8.87 1.46 -4.03
CA GLN A 72 8.35 2.77 -4.44
C GLN A 72 7.82 2.76 -5.88
N ASP A 73 8.49 2.07 -6.80
CA ASP A 73 8.06 1.93 -8.18
C ASP A 73 6.75 1.15 -8.29
N LEU A 74 6.62 0.05 -7.55
CA LEU A 74 5.38 -0.73 -7.53
C LEU A 74 4.21 0.07 -6.93
N PHE A 75 4.44 0.79 -5.83
CA PHE A 75 3.44 1.70 -5.25
C PHE A 75 3.01 2.76 -6.27
N LEU A 76 3.95 3.35 -7.01
CA LEU A 76 3.64 4.35 -8.02
C LEU A 76 2.84 3.78 -9.20
N LEU A 77 3.16 2.55 -9.63
CA LEU A 77 2.39 1.86 -10.66
C LEU A 77 0.98 1.56 -10.18
N LYS A 78 0.81 1.01 -8.98
CA LYS A 78 -0.52 0.74 -8.39
C LYS A 78 -1.32 2.02 -8.16
N LYS A 79 -0.67 3.10 -7.73
CA LYS A 79 -1.29 4.43 -7.64
C LYS A 79 -1.83 4.88 -9.00
N LYS A 80 -1.04 4.75 -10.08
CA LYS A 80 -1.51 5.08 -11.43
C LYS A 80 -2.69 4.22 -11.87
N THR A 81 -2.66 2.92 -11.54
CA THR A 81 -3.80 2.02 -11.77
C THR A 81 -5.04 2.49 -11.00
N LEU A 82 -4.90 2.85 -9.74
CA LEU A 82 -5.99 3.38 -8.93
C LEU A 82 -6.56 4.67 -9.54
N GLN A 83 -5.70 5.61 -9.95
CA GLN A 83 -6.15 6.84 -10.62
C GLN A 83 -6.97 6.54 -11.88
N ALA A 84 -6.51 5.59 -12.72
CA ALA A 84 -7.27 5.18 -13.89
C ALA A 84 -8.65 4.59 -13.51
N GLN A 85 -8.73 3.78 -12.43
CA GLN A 85 -10.00 3.26 -11.93
C GLN A 85 -10.95 4.37 -11.48
N PHE A 86 -10.45 5.43 -10.83
CA PHE A 86 -11.28 6.58 -10.47
C PHE A 86 -11.84 7.28 -11.72
N LEU A 87 -11.01 7.47 -12.76
CA LEU A 87 -11.46 8.07 -14.01
C LEU A 87 -12.50 7.22 -14.72
N GLU A 88 -12.31 5.89 -14.76
CA GLU A 88 -13.28 4.94 -15.32
C GLU A 88 -14.64 5.02 -14.60
N VAL A 89 -14.62 5.00 -13.26
CA VAL A 89 -15.84 5.12 -12.46
C VAL A 89 -16.49 6.47 -12.66
N GLY A 90 -15.73 7.57 -12.65
CA GLY A 90 -16.27 8.91 -12.91
C GLY A 90 -16.95 9.00 -14.28
N LEU A 91 -16.33 8.42 -15.33
CA LEU A 91 -16.90 8.35 -16.67
C LEU A 91 -18.22 7.56 -16.69
N GLU A 92 -18.26 6.41 -16.00
CA GLU A 92 -19.47 5.60 -15.90
C GLU A 92 -20.60 6.33 -15.16
N LEU A 93 -20.26 7.07 -14.11
CA LEU A 93 -21.20 7.86 -13.31
C LEU A 93 -21.73 9.10 -14.05
N LEU A 94 -21.02 9.69 -15.02
CA LEU A 94 -21.51 10.85 -15.78
C LEU A 94 -22.87 10.60 -16.44
N SER A 95 -23.14 9.36 -16.83
CA SER A 95 -24.43 8.97 -17.44
C SER A 95 -25.58 8.80 -16.45
N ARG A 96 -25.30 8.83 -15.13
CA ARG A 96 -26.23 8.47 -14.05
C ARG A 96 -26.40 9.59 -13.04
N ASP A 97 -25.28 10.16 -12.58
CA ASP A 97 -25.22 11.18 -11.55
C ASP A 97 -23.97 12.06 -11.76
N VAL A 98 -24.17 13.22 -12.39
CA VAL A 98 -23.09 14.15 -12.74
C VAL A 98 -22.40 14.72 -11.50
N LEU A 99 -23.15 14.95 -10.41
CA LEU A 99 -22.59 15.50 -9.16
C LEU A 99 -21.77 14.45 -8.42
N LEU A 100 -22.18 13.18 -8.48
CA LEU A 100 -21.39 12.09 -7.92
C LEU A 100 -20.12 11.85 -8.74
N ALA A 101 -20.22 11.91 -10.08
CA ALA A 101 -19.07 11.81 -10.97
C ALA A 101 -18.03 12.92 -10.71
N GLU A 102 -18.48 14.17 -10.54
CA GLU A 102 -17.61 15.30 -10.19
C GLU A 102 -16.82 15.04 -8.90
N GLN A 103 -17.48 14.54 -7.86
CA GLN A 103 -16.83 14.19 -6.59
C GLN A 103 -15.80 13.06 -6.76
N VAL A 104 -16.05 12.08 -7.63
CA VAL A 104 -15.06 11.03 -7.94
C VAL A 104 -13.85 11.63 -8.66
N PHE A 105 -14.04 12.57 -9.60
CA PHE A 105 -12.94 13.28 -10.26
C PHE A 105 -12.13 14.16 -9.29
N ASP A 106 -12.78 14.80 -8.31
CA ASP A 106 -12.09 15.53 -7.24
C ASP A 106 -11.17 14.61 -6.43
N LEU A 107 -11.63 13.40 -6.10
CA LEU A 107 -10.82 12.42 -5.38
C LEU A 107 -9.64 11.91 -6.21
N GLU A 108 -9.81 11.74 -7.52
CA GLU A 108 -8.71 11.42 -8.43
C GLU A 108 -7.63 12.50 -8.41
N ARG A 109 -8.03 13.78 -8.53
CA ARG A 109 -7.10 14.92 -8.49
C ARG A 109 -6.31 14.92 -7.19
N LYS A 110 -6.97 14.67 -6.06
CA LYS A 110 -6.31 14.54 -4.75
C LYS A 110 -5.28 13.41 -4.72
N LEU A 111 -5.64 12.22 -5.24
CA LEU A 111 -4.69 11.12 -5.38
C LEU A 111 -3.48 11.55 -6.21
N SER A 112 -3.68 12.27 -7.31
CA SER A 112 -2.59 12.77 -8.16
C SER A 112 -1.62 13.70 -7.40
N ASN A 113 -2.17 14.54 -6.52
CA ASN A 113 -1.45 15.60 -5.81
C ASN A 113 -0.76 15.18 -4.51
N LEU A 114 -0.91 13.93 -4.04
CA LEU A 114 -0.29 13.42 -2.79
C LEU A 114 1.26 13.57 -2.67
N LYS A 115 1.96 13.98 -3.75
CA LYS A 115 3.40 14.25 -3.74
C LYS A 115 3.77 15.74 -3.66
N LYS A 116 2.81 16.65 -3.85
CA LYS A 116 3.06 18.08 -3.91
C LYS A 116 2.63 18.69 -2.58
N GLU A 117 3.58 18.88 -1.68
CA GLU A 117 3.38 19.76 -0.54
C GLU A 117 3.04 21.16 -1.07
N GLY A 118 1.81 21.62 -0.85
CA GLY A 118 1.37 22.94 -1.26
C GLY A 118 0.22 22.95 -2.26
N ARG A 119 -0.96 22.53 -1.79
CA ARG A 119 -2.29 23.15 -2.01
C ARG A 119 -3.33 22.14 -1.51
N GLU A 120 -3.90 22.41 -0.35
CA GLU A 120 -5.11 21.74 0.08
C GLU A 120 -6.25 22.24 -0.80
N GLU A 121 -6.59 21.48 -1.84
CA GLU A 121 -7.83 21.71 -2.57
C GLU A 121 -8.97 21.37 -1.62
N GLU A 122 -9.80 22.36 -1.27
CA GLU A 122 -10.98 22.18 -0.42
C GLU A 122 -11.84 21.04 -0.99
N MET A 123 -12.11 20.01 -0.18
CA MET A 123 -13.11 19.00 -0.53
C MET A 123 -14.47 19.69 -0.59
N GLY A 124 -15.32 19.34 -1.56
CA GLY A 124 -16.76 19.55 -1.44
C GLY A 124 -17.35 18.69 -0.31
N PHE A 125 -17.01 19.01 0.94
CA PHE A 125 -17.34 18.20 2.10
C PHE A 125 -18.80 18.45 2.52
N LYS A 126 -19.53 17.36 2.78
CA LYS A 126 -20.86 17.40 3.37
C LYS A 126 -20.81 16.53 4.61
N PRO A 127 -20.73 17.09 5.83
CA PRO A 127 -20.58 16.29 7.04
C PRO A 127 -21.72 15.28 7.18
N CYS A 128 -21.41 14.12 7.73
CA CYS A 128 -22.41 13.17 8.20
C CYS A 128 -22.10 12.79 9.64
N THR A 129 -23.01 12.10 10.34
CA THR A 129 -22.82 11.77 11.77
C THR A 129 -21.57 10.93 12.08
N GLY A 130 -20.94 10.34 11.06
CA GLY A 130 -19.70 9.56 11.20
C GLY A 130 -18.46 10.22 10.60
N PHE A 131 -18.58 11.33 9.86
CA PHE A 131 -17.44 12.00 9.23
C PHE A 131 -17.58 13.51 9.39
N HIS A 132 -16.59 14.11 10.05
CA HIS A 132 -16.43 15.54 10.35
C HIS A 132 -15.05 16.00 9.88
N GLU A 133 -14.85 17.28 9.62
CA GLU A 133 -13.56 17.81 9.14
C GLU A 133 -12.39 17.40 10.05
N ASP A 134 -12.65 17.35 11.35
CA ASP A 134 -11.66 17.03 12.38
C ASP A 134 -11.20 15.57 12.38
N ASN A 135 -11.96 14.64 11.79
CA ASN A 135 -11.69 13.20 11.88
C ASN A 135 -11.35 12.54 10.55
N MET A 136 -11.34 13.28 9.44
CA MET A 136 -11.15 12.72 8.09
C MET A 136 -9.77 12.08 7.84
N GLN A 137 -8.77 12.39 8.66
CA GLN A 137 -7.42 11.80 8.56
C GLN A 137 -7.30 10.48 9.33
N GLU A 138 -8.25 10.19 10.23
CA GLU A 138 -8.18 8.98 11.06
C GLU A 138 -8.53 7.72 10.25
N PRO A 139 -7.90 6.57 10.56
CA PRO A 139 -8.25 5.31 9.93
C PRO A 139 -9.59 4.81 10.45
N PHE A 140 -10.58 4.66 9.55
CA PHE A 140 -11.88 4.10 9.88
C PHE A 140 -12.23 2.82 9.12
N GLU A 141 -12.90 1.92 9.83
CA GLU A 141 -13.55 0.74 9.25
C GLU A 141 -14.78 1.14 8.42
N ASP A 142 -15.41 0.14 7.82
CA ASP A 142 -16.65 0.33 7.08
C ASP A 142 -17.80 0.74 7.99
N CYS A 143 -18.57 1.72 7.54
CA CYS A 143 -19.80 2.12 8.24
C CYS A 143 -20.82 0.97 8.27
N PHE A 144 -20.80 0.09 7.27
CA PHE A 144 -21.58 -1.13 7.17
C PHE A 144 -21.00 -2.04 6.08
N GLU A 145 -21.32 -3.33 6.15
CA GLU A 145 -20.94 -4.32 5.14
C GLU A 145 -21.80 -4.18 3.88
N ILE A 146 -21.16 -4.14 2.70
CA ILE A 146 -21.86 -4.05 1.43
C ILE A 146 -22.15 -5.45 0.89
N THR A 147 -23.42 -5.82 1.02
CA THR A 147 -23.95 -7.12 0.58
C THR A 147 -24.78 -7.00 -0.71
N GLY A 148 -25.19 -8.14 -1.26
CA GLY A 148 -26.07 -8.21 -2.44
C GLY A 148 -27.42 -7.50 -2.28
N PHE A 149 -27.87 -7.21 -1.05
CA PHE A 149 -29.04 -6.38 -0.79
C PHE A 149 -28.84 -4.95 -1.30
N HIS A 150 -27.67 -4.35 -1.05
CA HIS A 150 -27.33 -3.00 -1.47
C HIS A 150 -27.22 -2.90 -3.00
N ALA A 151 -26.69 -3.96 -3.64
CA ALA A 151 -26.57 -4.06 -5.08
C ALA A 151 -27.92 -4.04 -5.81
N GLN A 152 -29.00 -4.49 -5.15
CA GLN A 152 -30.36 -4.52 -5.71
C GLN A 152 -31.13 -3.20 -5.53
N SER A 153 -30.57 -2.22 -4.82
CA SER A 153 -31.18 -0.91 -4.65
C SER A 153 -31.11 -0.07 -5.94
N GLU A 154 -31.92 0.99 -6.01
CA GLU A 154 -31.93 1.92 -7.15
C GLU A 154 -30.54 2.52 -7.41
N LYS A 155 -29.81 2.85 -6.34
CA LYS A 155 -28.43 3.36 -6.35
C LYS A 155 -27.37 2.25 -6.20
N GLY A 156 -27.76 0.98 -6.40
CA GLY A 156 -26.90 -0.18 -6.11
C GLY A 156 -25.62 -0.20 -6.95
N LYS A 157 -25.68 0.26 -8.19
CA LYS A 157 -24.50 0.32 -9.07
C LYS A 157 -23.53 1.41 -8.62
N GLU A 158 -24.03 2.58 -8.25
CA GLU A 158 -23.26 3.69 -7.68
C GLU A 158 -22.53 3.24 -6.42
N ILE A 159 -23.25 2.59 -5.50
CA ILE A 159 -22.70 2.03 -4.26
C ILE A 159 -21.57 1.05 -4.55
N LEU A 160 -21.74 0.14 -5.50
CA LEU A 160 -20.72 -0.87 -5.85
C LEU A 160 -19.48 -0.26 -6.50
N LEU A 161 -19.65 0.73 -7.39
CA LEU A 161 -18.53 1.42 -8.02
C LEU A 161 -17.69 2.16 -6.97
N LEU A 162 -18.34 2.90 -6.07
CA LEU A 162 -17.66 3.59 -4.96
C LEU A 162 -17.00 2.61 -3.99
N HIS A 163 -17.66 1.50 -3.69
CA HIS A 163 -17.10 0.46 -2.82
C HIS A 163 -15.82 -0.15 -3.40
N ARG A 164 -15.82 -0.44 -4.71
CA ARG A 164 -14.64 -0.96 -5.39
C ARG A 164 -13.47 0.01 -5.28
N LEU A 165 -13.70 1.30 -5.52
CA LEU A 165 -12.67 2.33 -5.31
C LEU A 165 -12.18 2.37 -3.85
N ARG A 166 -13.10 2.22 -2.88
CA ARG A 166 -12.75 2.21 -1.44
C ARG A 166 -11.81 1.05 -1.12
N CYS A 167 -12.13 -0.15 -1.59
CA CYS A 167 -11.31 -1.34 -1.39
C CYS A 167 -9.93 -1.19 -2.05
N SER A 168 -9.86 -0.80 -3.33
CA SER A 168 -8.58 -0.58 -4.02
C SER A 168 -7.72 0.49 -3.34
N THR A 169 -8.34 1.54 -2.80
CA THR A 169 -7.62 2.59 -2.06
C THR A 169 -7.05 2.08 -0.74
N ARG A 170 -7.79 1.22 -0.02
CA ARG A 170 -7.30 0.58 1.20
C ARG A 170 -6.16 -0.40 0.95
N GLU A 171 -6.24 -1.19 -0.12
CA GLU A 171 -5.15 -2.08 -0.53
C GLU A 171 -3.86 -1.27 -0.73
N LEU A 172 -3.95 -0.16 -1.48
CA LEU A 172 -2.81 0.72 -1.70
C LEU A 172 -2.29 1.38 -0.40
N ALA A 173 -3.19 1.74 0.52
CA ALA A 173 -2.82 2.33 1.82
C ALA A 173 -2.10 1.33 2.73
N ALA A 174 -2.59 0.09 2.79
CA ALA A 174 -1.99 -0.98 3.58
C ALA A 174 -0.58 -1.34 3.08
N GLU A 175 -0.38 -1.39 1.77
CA GLU A 175 0.93 -1.70 1.18
C GLU A 175 1.96 -0.58 1.38
N ALA A 176 1.52 0.68 1.42
CA ALA A 176 2.40 1.83 1.56
C ALA A 176 2.68 2.21 3.02
N GLY A 177 1.93 1.66 3.98
CA GLY A 177 1.90 2.15 5.36
C GLY A 177 1.53 3.63 5.45
N SER A 178 0.76 4.14 4.49
CA SER A 178 0.55 5.58 4.30
C SER A 178 -0.86 6.00 4.72
N GLU A 179 -0.93 6.74 5.83
CA GLU A 179 -2.16 7.35 6.34
C GLU A 179 -2.70 8.46 5.41
N ASN A 180 -1.90 8.91 4.44
CA ASN A 180 -2.27 9.98 3.50
C ASN A 180 -3.45 9.62 2.58
N LEU A 181 -3.85 8.33 2.54
CA LEU A 181 -5.00 7.86 1.80
C LEU A 181 -6.30 7.81 2.63
N ASN A 182 -6.22 7.99 3.96
CA ASN A 182 -7.38 7.97 4.84
C ASN A 182 -8.46 8.99 4.43
N PRO A 183 -8.15 10.24 4.03
CA PRO A 183 -9.17 11.19 3.57
C PRO A 183 -9.95 10.71 2.36
N VAL A 184 -9.29 10.01 1.43
CA VAL A 184 -9.94 9.47 0.22
C VAL A 184 -10.85 8.29 0.61
N ILE A 185 -10.36 7.38 1.45
CA ILE A 185 -11.12 6.24 1.97
C ILE A 185 -12.37 6.70 2.74
N ASN A 186 -12.20 7.68 3.63
CA ASN A 186 -13.26 8.24 4.46
C ASN A 186 -14.29 8.97 3.61
N ARG A 187 -13.85 9.72 2.59
CA ARG A 187 -14.77 10.37 1.66
C ARG A 187 -15.58 9.37 0.84
N LEU A 188 -14.96 8.31 0.32
CA LEU A 188 -15.68 7.24 -0.38
C LEU A 188 -16.71 6.57 0.54
N SER A 189 -16.35 6.33 1.80
CA SER A 189 -17.26 5.78 2.81
C SER A 189 -18.47 6.70 3.05
N GLN A 190 -18.23 8.00 3.14
CA GLN A 190 -19.30 9.00 3.25
C GLN A 190 -20.20 9.01 2.00
N MET A 191 -19.64 8.98 0.80
CA MET A 191 -20.40 8.93 -0.46
C MET A 191 -21.28 7.67 -0.51
N ILE A 192 -20.76 6.52 -0.10
CA ILE A 192 -21.53 5.27 0.01
C ILE A 192 -22.70 5.40 1.00
N CYS A 193 -22.49 6.01 2.17
CA CYS A 193 -23.58 6.26 3.12
C CYS A 193 -24.67 7.16 2.54
N LEU A 194 -24.29 8.20 1.79
CA LEU A 194 -25.23 9.13 1.17
C LEU A 194 -26.05 8.44 0.06
N GLU A 195 -25.41 7.67 -0.82
CA GLU A 195 -26.10 6.93 -1.89
C GLU A 195 -27.04 5.85 -1.35
N TYR A 196 -26.72 5.24 -0.20
CA TYR A 196 -27.62 4.31 0.47
C TYR A 196 -28.88 4.99 1.07
N GLY A 197 -28.87 6.31 1.26
CA GLY A 197 -30.00 7.05 1.83
C GLY A 197 -30.04 7.07 3.36
N GLY A 198 -28.95 6.70 4.03
CA GLY A 198 -28.82 6.83 5.47
C GLY A 198 -28.69 8.30 5.87
N LYS A 199 -29.70 8.86 6.57
CA LYS A 199 -29.58 10.21 7.19
C LYS A 199 -28.56 10.25 8.33
N THR A 200 -28.25 9.08 8.88
CA THR A 200 -27.28 8.86 9.95
C THR A 200 -26.29 7.80 9.47
N CYS A 201 -25.00 8.12 9.56
CA CYS A 201 -23.94 7.14 9.42
C CYS A 201 -24.12 6.03 10.45
N GLN A 202 -24.06 4.77 10.01
CA GLN A 202 -24.23 3.59 10.88
C GLN A 202 -22.92 3.17 11.57
N ARG A 203 -21.90 4.02 11.52
CA ARG A 203 -20.65 3.83 12.25
C ARG A 203 -20.97 3.74 13.74
N LYS A 204 -20.60 2.63 14.37
CA LYS A 204 -20.69 2.44 15.82
C LYS A 204 -19.48 3.05 16.52
#